data_AF-A0A965VIB6-F1
#
_entry.id   AF-A0A965VIB6-F1
#
_cell.length_a   1.000
_cell.length_b   1.000
_cell.length_c   1.000
_cell.angle_alpha   90.00
_cell.angle_beta   90.00
_cell.angle_gamma   90.00
#
_symmetry.space_group_name_H-M   'P 1'
#
loop_
_entity.id
_entity.type
_entity.pdbx_description
1 polymer ?
#
loop_
_entity_poly.entity_id
_entity_poly.type
_entity_poly.pdbx_seq_one_letter_code
_entity_poly.pdbx_strand_id
1 'polypeptide(L)'
;MFSACVKHYRTDGVQPIITAICDTLKVVSYKNQVAPIFKTHCYSCHATDTVNKYGRNIDLENFTSLSSYLLLGYRGDGLLGSKLIHIIQHAQTVVPMPPGYDLDTCSQKLIVAWIHQGAQQN
;
A
#
# COMPACT_ATOMS: atom_id res chain seq x y z
N MET A 1 -24.36 -22.73 32.91
CA MET A 1 -23.11 -21.95 33.08
C MET A 1 -22.03 -22.61 32.25
N PHE A 2 -21.11 -21.80 31.70
CA PHE A 2 -19.94 -22.12 30.84
C PHE A 2 -20.18 -22.14 29.31
N SER A 3 -20.09 -20.95 28.74
CA SER A 3 -19.13 -20.52 27.69
C SER A 3 -18.56 -21.58 26.74
N ALA A 4 -18.79 -21.38 25.44
CA ALA A 4 -17.73 -21.43 24.42
C ALA A 4 -18.22 -20.75 23.12
N CYS A 5 -17.79 -19.52 22.89
CA CYS A 5 -17.92 -18.85 21.60
C CYS A 5 -16.79 -19.35 20.70
N VAL A 6 -16.93 -20.55 20.14
CA VAL A 6 -15.99 -21.02 19.12
C VAL A 6 -16.39 -20.33 17.83
N LYS A 7 -15.56 -19.39 17.34
CA LYS A 7 -15.67 -18.90 15.97
C LYS A 7 -15.51 -20.13 15.07
N HIS A 8 -16.62 -20.62 14.53
CA HIS A 8 -16.60 -21.63 13.48
C HIS A 8 -15.86 -21.03 12.29
N TYR A 9 -14.60 -21.43 12.11
CA TYR A 9 -13.98 -21.34 10.80
C TYR A 9 -14.70 -22.38 9.94
N ARG A 10 -15.59 -21.89 9.07
CA ARG A 10 -16.34 -22.73 8.15
C ARG A 10 -15.39 -23.13 7.02
N THR A 11 -14.90 -24.37 7.06
CA THR A 11 -14.23 -25.02 5.93
C THR A 11 -15.29 -25.47 4.92
N ASP A 12 -15.81 -24.55 4.13
CA ASP A 12 -16.67 -24.87 2.99
C ASP A 12 -15.81 -24.83 1.71
N GLY A 13 -15.69 -25.98 1.05
CA GLY A 13 -14.87 -26.19 -0.14
C GLY A 13 -15.23 -25.27 -1.31
N VAL A 14 -14.38 -24.27 -1.54
CA VAL A 14 -14.34 -23.46 -2.76
C VAL A 14 -12.93 -23.58 -3.35
N GLN A 15 -12.91 -23.63 -4.68
CA GLN A 15 -11.80 -23.79 -5.62
C GLN A 15 -10.50 -23.01 -5.28
N PRO A 16 -9.32 -23.43 -5.81
CA PRO A 16 -8.02 -22.87 -5.44
C PRO A 16 -7.75 -21.55 -6.18
N ILE A 17 -8.38 -20.46 -5.77
CA ILE A 17 -8.09 -19.12 -6.30
C ILE A 17 -8.55 -18.10 -5.26
N ILE A 18 -7.72 -17.09 -4.96
CA ILE A 18 -7.99 -15.90 -4.11
C ILE A 18 -7.39 -15.91 -2.69
N THR A 19 -6.58 -16.88 -2.27
CA THR A 19 -5.73 -16.68 -1.05
C THR A 19 -4.49 -15.81 -1.31
N ALA A 20 -4.19 -15.49 -2.57
CA ALA A 20 -2.99 -14.76 -2.98
C ALA A 20 -3.16 -13.23 -3.11
N ILE A 21 -4.39 -12.69 -3.01
CA ILE A 21 -4.61 -11.25 -3.24
C ILE A 21 -4.05 -10.36 -2.12
N CYS A 22 -3.75 -10.94 -0.95
CA CYS A 22 -3.24 -10.22 0.20
C CYS A 22 -2.19 -10.97 1.02
N ASP A 23 -1.55 -11.96 0.43
CA ASP A 23 -0.49 -12.70 1.11
C ASP A 23 0.74 -11.80 1.24
N THR A 24 1.01 -11.38 2.47
CA THR A 24 2.17 -10.54 2.85
C THR A 24 3.24 -11.35 3.58
N LEU A 25 3.03 -12.66 3.77
CA LEU A 25 4.01 -13.57 4.38
C LEU A 25 5.12 -13.95 3.38
N LYS A 26 4.87 -13.77 2.09
CA LYS A 26 5.83 -13.98 1.01
C LYS A 26 6.40 -12.66 0.51
N VAL A 27 7.43 -12.77 -0.33
CA VAL A 27 7.98 -11.62 -1.06
C VAL A 27 6.85 -10.98 -1.89
N VAL A 28 6.57 -9.72 -1.64
CA VAL A 28 5.58 -8.93 -2.37
C VAL A 28 6.22 -8.42 -3.67
N SER A 29 5.61 -8.73 -4.81
CA SER A 29 6.06 -8.23 -6.11
C SER A 29 5.55 -6.81 -6.36
N TYR A 30 6.47 -5.90 -6.64
CA TYR A 30 6.12 -4.55 -7.06
C TYR A 30 5.28 -4.59 -8.33
N LYS A 31 5.75 -5.28 -9.37
CA LYS A 31 5.09 -5.29 -10.69
C LYS A 31 3.68 -5.86 -10.65
N ASN A 32 3.49 -6.95 -9.90
CA ASN A 32 2.25 -7.72 -9.96
C ASN A 32 1.25 -7.36 -8.84
N GLN A 33 1.72 -6.88 -7.69
CA GLN A 33 0.86 -6.64 -6.53
C GLN A 33 0.77 -5.16 -6.16
N VAL A 34 1.87 -4.39 -6.27
CA VAL A 34 1.91 -3.00 -5.76
C VAL A 34 1.62 -1.96 -6.83
N ALA A 35 2.28 -2.06 -8.00
CA ALA A 35 2.09 -1.13 -9.11
C ALA A 35 0.63 -1.04 -9.59
N PRO A 36 -0.16 -2.14 -9.64
CA PRO A 36 -1.59 -2.04 -9.94
C PRO A 36 -2.39 -1.23 -8.92
N ILE A 37 -2.01 -1.26 -7.64
CA ILE A 37 -2.65 -0.46 -6.58
C ILE A 37 -2.37 1.03 -6.83
N PHE A 38 -1.11 1.39 -7.06
CA PHE A 38 -0.75 2.78 -7.39
C PHE A 38 -1.45 3.27 -8.66
N LYS A 39 -1.53 2.42 -9.69
CA LYS A 39 -2.23 2.74 -10.93
C LYS A 39 -3.71 3.02 -10.71
N THR A 40 -4.38 2.22 -9.90
CA THR A 40 -5.82 2.37 -9.63
C THR A 40 -6.12 3.57 -8.73
N HIS A 41 -5.31 3.81 -7.71
CA HIS A 41 -5.67 4.74 -6.62
C HIS A 41 -4.88 6.05 -6.58
N CYS A 42 -3.73 6.13 -7.26
CA CYS A 42 -2.80 7.25 -7.12
C CYS A 42 -2.53 8.00 -8.43
N TYR A 43 -2.44 7.27 -9.55
CA TYR A 43 -1.93 7.81 -10.82
C TYR A 43 -2.82 8.88 -11.47
N SER A 44 -4.09 8.98 -11.09
CA SER A 44 -4.94 10.09 -11.56
C SER A 44 -4.41 11.47 -11.18
N CYS A 45 -3.56 11.55 -10.15
CA CYS A 45 -2.87 12.78 -9.75
C CYS A 45 -1.34 12.66 -9.72
N HIS A 46 -0.82 11.46 -9.45
CA HIS A 46 0.59 11.21 -9.18
C HIS A 46 1.32 10.38 -10.25
N ALA A 47 0.76 10.28 -11.46
CA ALA A 47 1.48 9.73 -12.62
C ALA A 47 2.37 10.78 -13.28
N THR A 48 3.42 10.34 -13.98
CA THR A 48 4.46 11.18 -14.57
C THR A 48 3.90 12.35 -15.38
N ASP A 49 2.81 12.11 -16.11
CA ASP A 49 2.14 13.06 -17.00
C ASP A 49 1.12 13.98 -16.29
N THR A 50 0.72 13.67 -15.06
CA THR A 50 -0.29 14.41 -14.28
C THR A 50 0.27 15.14 -13.07
N VAL A 51 1.51 14.83 -12.64
CA VAL A 51 2.10 15.35 -11.39
C VAL A 51 2.18 16.86 -11.32
N ASN A 52 2.42 17.52 -12.46
CA ASN A 52 2.58 18.97 -12.53
C ASN A 52 1.26 19.72 -12.30
N LYS A 53 0.12 19.07 -12.58
CA LYS A 53 -1.20 19.67 -12.51
C LYS A 53 -1.92 19.33 -11.21
N TYR A 54 -1.79 18.09 -10.74
CA TYR A 54 -2.56 17.58 -9.60
C TYR A 54 -1.69 17.02 -8.47
N GLY A 55 -0.55 16.42 -8.80
CA GLY A 55 0.29 15.68 -7.85
C GLY A 55 1.33 16.51 -7.10
N ARG A 56 1.36 17.84 -7.26
CA ARG A 56 2.38 18.75 -6.67
C ARG A 56 3.82 18.32 -6.98
N ASN A 57 4.04 17.83 -8.19
CA ASN A 57 5.32 17.27 -8.66
C ASN A 57 5.80 16.02 -7.88
N ILE A 58 4.91 15.32 -7.18
CA ILE A 58 5.21 14.02 -6.57
C ILE A 58 4.81 12.92 -7.56
N ASP A 59 5.82 12.27 -8.13
CA ASP A 59 5.69 11.17 -9.09
C ASP A 59 5.83 9.83 -8.37
N LEU A 60 4.75 9.03 -8.43
CA LEU A 60 4.67 7.68 -7.88
C LEU A 60 4.67 6.61 -8.97
N GLU A 61 4.71 6.99 -10.25
CA GLU A 61 4.75 6.07 -11.39
C GLU A 61 6.20 5.74 -11.78
N ASN A 62 7.06 6.75 -11.86
CA ASN A 62 8.48 6.52 -12.08
C ASN A 62 9.11 5.91 -10.82
N PHE A 63 9.67 4.70 -10.96
CA PHE A 63 10.21 3.98 -9.81
C PHE A 63 11.37 4.70 -9.11
N THR A 64 12.18 5.46 -9.84
CA THR A 64 13.29 6.24 -9.26
C THR A 64 12.76 7.38 -8.39
N SER A 65 11.74 8.08 -8.89
CA SER A 65 11.02 9.13 -8.15
C SER A 65 10.32 8.55 -6.92
N LEU A 66 9.60 7.45 -7.09
CA LEU A 66 8.93 6.73 -6.00
C LEU A 66 9.93 6.30 -4.92
N SER A 67 11.04 5.67 -5.29
CA SER A 67 12.09 5.23 -4.35
C SER A 67 12.64 6.39 -3.54
N SER A 68 12.88 7.54 -4.18
CA SER A 68 13.36 8.75 -3.51
C SER A 68 12.31 9.30 -2.55
N TYR A 69 11.03 9.29 -2.95
CA TYR A 69 9.92 9.74 -2.12
C TYR A 69 9.73 8.84 -0.88
N LEU A 70 9.91 7.52 -1.02
CA LEU A 70 9.73 6.58 0.08
C LEU A 70 10.72 6.81 1.23
N LEU A 71 11.90 7.38 0.95
CA LEU A 71 12.91 7.73 1.96
C LEU A 71 12.57 8.99 2.75
N LEU A 72 11.59 9.78 2.30
CA LEU A 72 11.07 10.90 3.09
C LEU A 72 10.26 10.31 4.25
N GLY A 73 10.72 10.49 5.48
CA GLY A 73 10.02 10.00 6.67
C GLY A 73 9.67 11.12 7.64
N TYR A 74 8.75 10.84 8.57
CA TYR A 74 8.45 11.75 9.68
C TYR A 74 9.45 11.62 10.84
N ARG A 75 10.20 10.51 10.93
CA ARG A 75 11.07 10.18 12.06
C ARG A 75 12.54 9.90 11.70
N GLY A 76 12.95 10.10 10.44
CA GLY A 76 14.33 9.88 9.99
C GLY A 76 14.76 8.40 9.97
N ASP A 77 13.80 7.48 9.90
CA ASP A 77 13.92 6.02 9.96
C ASP A 77 13.86 5.34 8.58
N GLY A 78 14.16 6.10 7.52
CA GLY A 78 14.23 5.61 6.15
C GLY A 78 12.90 5.03 5.65
N LEU A 79 12.95 3.88 4.98
CA LEU A 79 11.76 3.22 4.42
C LEU A 79 10.72 2.84 5.49
N LEU A 80 11.15 2.47 6.71
CA LEU A 80 10.23 1.97 7.74
C LEU A 80 9.29 3.06 8.28
N GLY A 81 9.72 4.32 8.27
CA GLY A 81 8.84 5.45 8.57
C GLY A 81 8.51 6.30 7.36
N SER A 82 8.50 5.66 6.18
CA SER A 82 8.10 6.31 4.94
C SER A 82 6.84 7.15 5.14
N LYS A 83 6.89 8.38 4.64
CA LYS A 83 5.77 9.32 4.64
C LYS A 83 4.56 8.72 3.90
N LEU A 84 4.80 7.88 2.88
CA LEU A 84 3.72 7.23 2.14
C LEU A 84 2.87 6.35 3.06
N ILE A 85 3.48 5.54 3.94
CA ILE A 85 2.77 4.66 4.89
C ILE A 85 1.78 5.47 5.73
N HIS A 86 2.24 6.58 6.30
CA HIS A 86 1.43 7.44 7.16
C HIS A 86 0.29 8.11 6.38
N ILE A 87 0.53 8.52 5.13
CA ILE A 87 -0.47 9.16 4.27
C ILE A 87 -1.58 8.18 3.90
N ILE A 88 -1.24 6.96 3.47
CA ILE A 88 -2.25 5.97 3.05
C ILE A 88 -3.02 5.37 4.23
N GLN A 89 -2.46 5.44 5.44
CA GLN A 89 -3.10 5.06 6.69
C GLN A 89 -3.88 6.22 7.35
N HIS A 90 -3.86 7.42 6.74
CA HIS A 90 -4.52 8.62 7.26
C HIS A 90 -4.11 8.91 8.72
N ALA A 91 -2.82 8.76 9.02
CA ALA A 91 -2.28 9.06 10.34
C ALA A 91 -2.51 10.53 10.73
N GLN A 92 -2.45 10.83 12.02
CA GLN A 92 -2.64 12.20 12.48
C GLN A 92 -1.60 13.15 11.86
N THR A 93 -2.01 14.40 11.60
CA THR A 93 -1.16 15.50 11.08
C THR A 93 -0.67 15.36 9.62
N VAL A 94 -1.13 14.35 8.87
CA VAL A 94 -0.84 14.21 7.44
C VAL A 94 -1.99 14.75 6.58
N VAL A 95 -1.72 15.05 5.32
CA VAL A 95 -2.78 15.21 4.30
C VAL A 95 -3.11 13.80 3.80
N PRO A 96 -4.29 13.24 4.13
CA PRO A 96 -4.64 11.87 3.77
C PRO A 96 -4.80 11.71 2.26
N MET A 97 -4.32 10.60 1.73
CA MET A 97 -4.52 10.21 0.32
C MET A 97 -4.90 8.73 0.24
N PRO A 98 -5.77 8.34 -0.71
CA PRO A 98 -6.49 9.19 -1.65
C PRO A 98 -7.48 10.15 -0.97
N PRO A 99 -7.83 11.28 -1.61
CA PRO A 99 -8.76 12.23 -1.01
C PRO A 99 -10.18 11.66 -0.99
N GLY A 100 -10.84 11.73 0.17
CA GLY A 100 -12.26 11.41 0.32
C GLY A 100 -12.59 9.93 0.50
N TYR A 101 -11.60 9.03 0.52
CA TYR A 101 -11.83 7.62 0.83
C TYR A 101 -10.56 6.93 1.37
N ASP A 102 -10.76 5.81 2.06
CA ASP A 102 -9.68 4.94 2.52
C ASP A 102 -9.36 3.88 1.46
N LEU A 103 -8.07 3.64 1.24
CA LEU A 103 -7.62 2.43 0.56
C LEU A 103 -8.14 1.21 1.33
N ASP A 104 -8.54 0.16 0.62
CA ASP A 104 -8.95 -1.07 1.27
C ASP A 104 -7.79 -1.65 2.09
N THR A 105 -8.13 -2.41 3.14
CA THR A 105 -7.15 -2.98 4.07
C THR A 105 -6.09 -3.82 3.35
N CYS A 106 -6.45 -4.48 2.25
CA CYS A 106 -5.49 -5.30 1.55
C CYS A 106 -4.47 -4.46 0.78
N SER A 107 -4.94 -3.47 0.02
CA SER A 107 -4.06 -2.55 -0.69
C SER A 107 -3.05 -1.86 0.23
N GLN A 108 -3.51 -1.39 1.39
CA GLN A 108 -2.61 -0.82 2.41
C GLN A 108 -1.58 -1.83 2.90
N LYS A 109 -2.00 -3.06 3.23
CA LYS A 109 -1.09 -4.11 3.71
C LYS A 109 -0.04 -4.50 2.69
N LEU A 110 -0.41 -4.62 1.41
CA LEU A 110 0.54 -4.95 0.34
C LEU A 110 1.60 -3.85 0.17
N ILE A 111 1.18 -2.58 0.14
CA ILE A 111 2.12 -1.45 0.05
C ILE A 111 3.06 -1.43 1.26
N VAL A 112 2.53 -1.53 2.48
CA VAL A 112 3.33 -1.51 3.71
C VAL A 112 4.31 -2.69 3.76
N ALA A 113 3.83 -3.91 3.46
CA ALA A 113 4.68 -5.10 3.46
C ALA A 113 5.80 -4.98 2.42
N TRP A 114 5.49 -4.52 1.21
CA TRP A 114 6.50 -4.27 0.18
C TRP A 114 7.55 -3.24 0.63
N ILE A 115 7.13 -2.13 1.26
CA ILE A 115 8.08 -1.13 1.79
C ILE A 115 8.96 -1.75 2.89
N HIS A 116 8.37 -2.52 3.81
CA HIS A 116 9.12 -3.20 4.87
C HIS A 116 10.08 -4.28 4.34
N GLN A 117 9.79 -4.86 3.17
CA GLN A 117 10.67 -5.79 2.46
C GLN A 117 11.74 -5.09 1.62
N GLY A 118 11.89 -3.77 1.76
CA GLY A 118 12.94 -2.99 1.10
C GLY A 118 12.52 -2.34 -0.22
N ALA A 119 11.21 -2.31 -0.52
CA ALA A 119 10.64 -1.60 -1.66
C ALA A 119 11.32 -1.95 -3.00
N GLN A 120 11.53 -3.24 -3.29
CA GLN A 120 12.25 -3.68 -4.49
C GLN A 120 11.41 -3.55 -5.78
N GLN A 121 12.04 -3.29 -6.93
CA GLN A 121 11.39 -3.25 -8.24
C GLN A 121 11.28 -4.64 -8.89
N ASN A 122 10.57 -5.57 -8.23
CA ASN A 122 10.49 -6.99 -8.60
C ASN A 122 9.17 -7.41 -9.29
#